data_AF-A0A016W2Y7-F1
#
_entry.id   AF-A0A016W2Y7-F1
#
_cell.length_a   1.000
_cell.length_b   1.000
_cell.length_c   1.000
_cell.angle_alpha   90.00
_cell.angle_beta   90.00
_cell.angle_gamma   90.00
#
_symmetry.space_group_name_H-M   'P 1'
#
loop_
_entity.id
_entity.type
_entity.pdbx_description
1 polymer ?
#
loop_
_entity_poly.entity_id
_entity_poly.type
_entity_poly.pdbx_seq_one_letter_code
_entity_poly.pdbx_strand_id
1 'polypeptide(L)'
;MMGGGMDQAAEVLAVDGGALRIDFSPLRFRVVTLPPLAAFTVLHCGVTLNKAATSQYNERVVEGRLAGKLLLKNSGVTAKPQSLRLKHVQVNFSQCCLGTIFTGIFSQEALGKSLEEMVELCECLPNEASRKELEDLLTKEVVDECLSPNTQHLTSFKLRARARHVYSEALRVDKFEEACKAADLLEMGRLMCASHESCRFLSLSDHYLKYELR
;
A
#
# COMPACT_ATOMS: atom_id res chain seq x y z
N MET A 1 -1.80 14.87 9.01
CA MET A 1 -1.09 13.62 8.66
C MET A 1 -2.04 12.71 7.89
N MET A 2 -1.64 12.11 6.76
CA MET A 2 -2.55 11.29 5.93
C MET A 2 -2.54 9.79 6.31
N GLY A 3 -2.71 9.47 7.58
CA GLY A 3 -2.62 8.09 8.09
C GLY A 3 -3.67 7.11 7.53
N GLY A 4 -3.38 5.80 7.66
CA GLY A 4 -4.36 4.73 7.47
C GLY A 4 -5.27 4.54 8.69
N GLY A 5 -6.14 3.52 8.65
CA GLY A 5 -7.07 3.17 9.73
C GLY A 5 -6.66 1.92 10.53
N MET A 6 -5.45 1.39 10.32
CA MET A 6 -5.00 0.12 10.88
C MET A 6 -4.86 0.18 12.40
N ASP A 7 -4.16 1.20 12.91
CA ASP A 7 -3.84 1.32 14.33
C ASP A 7 -5.13 1.44 15.17
N GLN A 8 -6.07 2.27 14.72
CA GLN A 8 -7.37 2.46 15.39
C GLN A 8 -8.23 1.20 15.30
N ALA A 9 -8.24 0.53 14.15
CA ALA A 9 -9.00 -0.71 13.99
C ALA A 9 -8.43 -1.83 14.86
N ALA A 10 -7.10 -1.96 14.96
CA ALA A 10 -6.45 -2.96 15.80
C ALA A 10 -6.74 -2.71 17.29
N GLU A 11 -6.66 -1.46 17.74
CA GLU A 11 -6.95 -1.07 19.13
C GLU A 11 -8.39 -1.42 19.54
N VAL A 12 -9.36 -1.19 18.65
CA VAL A 12 -10.79 -1.38 18.95
C VAL A 12 -11.25 -2.83 18.76
N LEU A 13 -10.68 -3.56 17.79
CA LEU A 13 -11.16 -4.88 17.37
C LEU A 13 -10.35 -6.04 17.94
N ALA A 14 -9.28 -5.77 18.69
CA ALA A 14 -8.42 -6.79 19.27
C ALA A 14 -9.20 -7.75 20.16
N VAL A 15 -8.83 -9.03 20.06
CA VAL A 15 -9.33 -10.09 20.92
C VAL A 15 -8.16 -10.78 21.60
N ASP A 16 -8.35 -11.18 22.85
CA ASP A 16 -7.31 -11.89 23.60
C ASP A 16 -6.89 -13.17 22.87
N GLY A 17 -5.58 -13.44 22.86
CA GLY A 17 -4.99 -14.61 22.20
C GLY A 17 -5.07 -14.64 20.66
N GLY A 18 -5.51 -13.57 19.99
CA GLY A 18 -5.69 -13.54 18.53
C GLY A 18 -4.94 -12.41 17.82
N ALA A 19 -4.38 -12.70 16.65
CA ALA A 19 -4.01 -11.67 15.69
C ALA A 19 -5.22 -11.30 14.82
N LEU A 20 -5.17 -10.16 14.13
CA LEU A 20 -6.26 -9.69 13.27
C LEU A 20 -5.83 -9.56 11.81
N ARG A 21 -6.65 -10.06 10.90
CA ARG A 21 -6.62 -9.66 9.49
C ARG A 21 -7.71 -8.62 9.28
N ILE A 22 -7.29 -7.40 8.95
CA ILE A 22 -8.18 -6.23 8.79
C ILE A 22 -8.20 -5.84 7.31
N ASP A 23 -9.39 -5.76 6.74
CA ASP A 23 -9.65 -5.32 5.38
C ASP A 23 -10.39 -3.99 5.40
N PHE A 24 -10.14 -3.13 4.41
CA PHE A 24 -10.70 -1.77 4.34
C PHE A 24 -11.51 -1.58 3.06
N SER A 25 -12.53 -0.71 3.14
CA SER A 25 -13.46 -0.38 2.05
C SER A 25 -14.19 -1.62 1.48
N PRO A 26 -15.12 -2.22 2.25
CA PRO A 26 -15.57 -1.83 3.59
C PRO A 26 -14.65 -2.34 4.71
N LEU A 27 -14.77 -1.78 5.92
CA LEU A 27 -14.05 -2.30 7.09
C LEU A 27 -14.58 -3.69 7.43
N ARG A 28 -13.71 -4.71 7.34
CA ARG A 28 -13.98 -6.08 7.77
C ARG A 28 -12.79 -6.58 8.56
N PHE A 29 -13.01 -7.54 9.45
CA PHE A 29 -11.93 -8.17 10.18
C PHE A 29 -12.25 -9.64 10.45
N ARG A 30 -11.20 -10.42 10.62
CA ARG A 30 -11.26 -11.80 11.12
C ARG A 30 -10.06 -12.07 12.00
N VAL A 31 -10.25 -12.96 12.96
CA VAL A 31 -9.18 -13.42 13.84
C VAL A 31 -8.29 -14.40 13.07
N VAL A 32 -6.97 -14.20 13.19
CA VAL A 32 -5.95 -15.13 12.69
C VAL A 32 -5.30 -15.77 13.91
N THR A 33 -5.48 -17.08 14.05
CA THR A 33 -4.83 -17.85 15.09
C THR A 33 -3.36 -18.02 14.73
N LEU A 34 -2.47 -17.60 15.64
CA LEU A 34 -1.04 -17.83 15.51
C LEU A 34 -0.71 -19.26 15.95
N PRO A 35 0.28 -19.93 15.34
CA PRO A 35 0.70 -21.26 15.79
C PRO A 35 1.17 -21.22 17.26
N PRO A 36 0.89 -22.26 18.09
CA PRO A 36 1.25 -22.24 19.52
C PRO A 36 2.74 -22.04 19.82
N LEU A 37 3.60 -22.40 18.87
CA LEU A 37 5.05 -22.25 18.97
C LEU A 37 5.55 -20.88 18.46
N ALA A 38 4.68 -20.05 17.90
CA ALA A 38 5.04 -18.71 17.44
C ALA A 38 5.07 -17.73 18.63
N ALA A 39 6.19 -17.04 18.78
CA ALA A 39 6.33 -15.93 19.72
C ALA A 39 6.89 -14.70 18.99
N PHE A 40 6.31 -13.53 19.27
CA PHE A 40 6.76 -12.25 18.71
C PHE A 40 7.44 -11.43 19.80
N THR A 41 8.70 -11.08 19.57
CA THR A 41 9.47 -10.20 20.47
C THR A 41 9.59 -8.82 19.86
N VAL A 42 9.13 -7.79 20.58
CA VAL A 42 9.22 -6.40 20.15
C VAL A 42 10.47 -5.76 20.76
N LEU A 43 11.37 -5.30 19.89
CA LEU A 43 12.62 -4.63 20.27
C LEU A 43 12.58 -3.18 19.80
N HIS A 44 12.64 -2.23 20.73
CA HIS A 44 12.65 -0.80 20.42
C HIS A 44 14.06 -0.36 19.97
N CYS A 45 14.18 0.26 18.79
CA CYS A 45 15.48 0.64 18.20
C CYS A 45 16.18 1.83 18.89
N GLY A 46 15.52 2.48 19.85
CA GLY A 46 16.05 3.64 20.58
C GLY A 46 15.89 4.98 19.85
N VAL A 47 15.30 4.99 18.64
CA VAL A 47 15.11 6.20 17.83
C VAL A 47 13.64 6.62 17.82
N THR A 48 13.36 7.86 18.20
CA THR A 48 12.01 8.44 18.15
C THR A 48 11.78 9.15 16.81
N LEU A 49 10.76 8.74 16.07
CA LEU A 49 10.34 9.40 14.82
C LEU A 49 9.04 10.18 15.04
N ASN A 50 9.10 11.51 14.93
CA ASN A 50 7.90 12.34 14.93
C ASN A 50 7.23 12.33 13.55
N LYS A 51 6.31 11.39 13.37
CA LYS A 51 5.60 11.16 12.10
C LYS A 51 4.75 12.36 11.65
N ALA A 52 4.33 13.25 12.56
CA ALA A 52 3.52 14.42 12.23
C ALA A 52 4.35 15.64 11.82
N ALA A 53 5.63 15.68 12.23
CA ALA A 53 6.54 16.80 11.96
C ALA A 53 7.27 16.70 10.62
N THR A 54 7.25 15.53 9.95
CA THR A 54 8.00 15.29 8.71
C THR A 54 7.05 14.98 7.54
N SER A 55 7.43 15.40 6.33
CA SER A 55 6.67 15.12 5.10
C SER A 55 6.81 13.69 4.61
N GLN A 56 7.85 12.97 5.05
CA GLN A 56 8.24 11.64 4.56
C GLN A 56 7.08 10.65 4.45
N TYR A 57 6.15 10.64 5.41
CA TYR A 57 4.98 9.77 5.33
C TYR A 57 4.05 10.16 4.17
N ASN A 58 3.76 11.45 4.04
CA ASN A 58 2.85 11.96 3.02
C ASN A 58 3.46 11.87 1.61
N GLU A 59 4.77 12.01 1.47
CA GLU A 59 5.49 11.81 0.19
C GLU A 59 5.16 10.44 -0.42
N ARG A 60 5.17 9.40 0.39
CA ARG A 60 4.88 8.02 -0.04
C ARG A 60 3.43 7.83 -0.45
N VAL A 61 2.52 8.52 0.24
CA VAL A 61 1.09 8.51 -0.10
C VAL A 61 0.88 9.15 -1.46
N VAL A 62 1.56 10.27 -1.73
CA VAL A 62 1.55 10.96 -3.02
C VAL A 62 2.13 10.07 -4.13
N GLU A 63 3.30 9.47 -3.92
CA GLU A 63 3.92 8.54 -4.87
C GLU A 63 2.98 7.39 -5.25
N GLY A 64 2.27 6.82 -4.25
CA GLY A 64 1.29 5.76 -4.50
C GLY A 64 0.09 6.22 -5.31
N ARG A 65 -0.42 7.43 -5.08
CA ARG A 65 -1.52 8.02 -5.87
C ARG A 65 -1.11 8.22 -7.33
N LEU A 66 0.06 8.84 -7.54
CA LEU A 66 0.60 9.11 -8.88
C LEU A 66 0.86 7.81 -9.64
N ALA A 67 1.47 6.82 -8.99
CA ALA A 67 1.67 5.49 -9.57
C ALA A 67 0.34 4.85 -9.97
N GLY A 68 -0.69 4.95 -9.14
CA GLY A 68 -2.02 4.46 -9.45
C GLY A 68 -2.66 5.12 -10.67
N LYS A 69 -2.58 6.46 -10.77
CA LYS A 69 -3.07 7.21 -11.94
C LYS A 69 -2.36 6.80 -13.23
N LEU A 70 -1.04 6.60 -13.18
CA LEU A 70 -0.27 6.13 -14.34
C LEU A 70 -0.61 4.70 -14.74
N LEU A 71 -0.80 3.78 -13.78
CA LEU A 71 -1.18 2.39 -14.08
C LEU A 71 -2.53 2.33 -14.83
N LEU A 72 -3.51 3.13 -14.39
CA LEU A 72 -4.81 3.23 -15.08
C LEU A 72 -4.65 3.82 -16.49
N LYS A 73 -3.92 4.92 -16.62
CA LYS A 73 -3.65 5.55 -17.93
C LYS A 73 -2.97 4.58 -18.89
N ASN A 74 -1.91 3.90 -18.46
CA ASN A 74 -1.15 2.94 -19.27
C ASN A 74 -1.99 1.73 -19.67
N SER A 75 -3.03 1.41 -18.90
CA SER A 75 -3.98 0.33 -19.19
C SER A 75 -5.19 0.79 -20.01
N GLY A 76 -5.23 2.04 -20.45
CA GLY A 76 -6.33 2.60 -21.26
C GLY A 76 -7.60 2.95 -20.48
N VAL A 77 -7.54 2.95 -19.13
CA VAL A 77 -8.69 3.33 -18.29
C VAL A 77 -8.75 4.86 -18.18
N THR A 78 -9.85 5.44 -18.68
CA THR A 78 -10.07 6.90 -18.73
C THR A 78 -10.95 7.45 -17.62
N ALA A 79 -11.50 6.58 -16.76
CA ALA A 79 -12.28 7.01 -15.61
C ALA A 79 -11.43 7.89 -14.68
N LYS A 80 -12.04 8.92 -14.07
CA LYS A 80 -11.41 9.80 -13.08
C LYS A 80 -11.87 9.41 -11.68
N PRO A 81 -11.13 8.57 -10.93
CA PRO A 81 -11.53 8.24 -9.59
C PRO A 81 -11.10 9.40 -8.68
N GLN A 82 -12.05 9.88 -7.86
CA GLN A 82 -11.89 11.03 -6.96
C GLN A 82 -10.88 10.79 -5.82
N SER A 83 -10.54 9.52 -5.52
CA SER A 83 -9.51 9.19 -4.52
C SER A 83 -8.87 7.83 -4.81
N LEU A 84 -7.64 7.84 -5.32
CA LEU A 84 -6.94 6.61 -5.69
C LEU A 84 -5.90 6.19 -4.64
N ARG A 85 -6.28 5.22 -3.81
CA ARG A 85 -5.31 4.32 -3.20
C ARG A 85 -4.98 3.23 -4.22
N LEU A 86 -3.77 2.67 -4.20
CA LEU A 86 -3.36 1.61 -5.12
C LEU A 86 -4.31 0.39 -5.11
N LYS A 87 -4.90 0.05 -3.96
CA LYS A 87 -5.91 -1.01 -3.88
C LYS A 87 -7.13 -0.80 -4.80
N HIS A 88 -7.53 0.46 -5.03
CA HIS A 88 -8.66 0.79 -5.90
C HIS A 88 -8.30 0.61 -7.39
N VAL A 89 -7.01 0.62 -7.73
CA VAL A 89 -6.53 0.32 -9.08
C VAL A 89 -6.62 -1.18 -9.36
N GLN A 90 -6.37 -2.01 -8.33
CA GLN A 90 -6.46 -3.46 -8.44
C GLN A 90 -7.91 -3.95 -8.55
N VAL A 91 -8.77 -3.60 -7.60
CA VAL A 91 -10.09 -4.22 -7.43
C VAL A 91 -11.21 -3.31 -7.92
N ASN A 92 -12.10 -3.84 -8.78
CA ASN A 92 -13.30 -3.13 -9.21
C ASN A 92 -14.18 -2.81 -8.00
N PHE A 93 -14.36 -1.52 -7.70
CA PHE A 93 -15.25 -1.07 -6.64
C PHE A 93 -16.72 -1.02 -7.15
N SER A 94 -17.19 -2.07 -7.82
CA SER A 94 -18.54 -2.14 -8.37
C SER A 94 -19.55 -2.86 -7.47
N GLN A 95 -19.17 -3.26 -6.25
CA GLN A 95 -20.03 -4.10 -5.41
C GLN A 95 -20.12 -3.62 -3.95
N CYS A 96 -20.76 -2.47 -3.74
CA CYS A 96 -21.24 -2.11 -2.40
C CYS A 96 -22.62 -1.42 -2.38
N CYS A 97 -23.42 -1.62 -3.42
CA CYS A 97 -24.83 -1.19 -3.45
C CYS A 97 -25.72 -2.43 -3.68
N LEU A 98 -25.79 -3.33 -2.69
CA LEU A 98 -26.91 -4.27 -2.61
C LEU A 98 -28.15 -3.47 -2.22
N GLY A 99 -28.85 -2.94 -3.21
CA GLY A 99 -30.09 -2.23 -3.02
C GLY A 99 -30.38 -1.27 -4.17
N THR A 100 -31.27 -1.71 -5.06
CA THR A 100 -31.96 -0.95 -6.11
C THR A 100 -31.33 -1.00 -7.50
N ILE A 101 -32.14 -1.53 -8.41
CA ILE A 101 -32.00 -1.54 -9.87
C ILE A 101 -31.53 -0.15 -10.34
N PHE A 102 -30.32 -0.06 -10.90
CA PHE A 102 -29.90 1.14 -11.62
C PHE A 102 -29.09 0.75 -12.87
N THR A 103 -29.73 0.93 -14.01
CA THR A 103 -29.11 0.98 -15.33
C THR A 103 -28.28 2.26 -15.44
N GLY A 104 -26.95 2.16 -15.35
CA GLY A 104 -26.08 3.32 -15.53
C GLY A 104 -24.60 2.93 -15.63
N ILE A 105 -24.03 3.07 -16.83
CA ILE A 105 -22.61 3.16 -17.20
C ILE A 105 -21.64 2.59 -16.15
N PHE A 106 -21.17 1.35 -16.36
CA PHE A 106 -20.03 0.80 -15.63
C PHE A 106 -18.77 1.60 -16.00
N SER A 107 -18.39 2.58 -15.19
CA SER A 107 -17.02 3.10 -15.21
C SER A 107 -16.13 1.99 -14.63
N GLN A 108 -15.39 1.29 -15.49
CA GLN A 108 -14.36 0.36 -15.05
C GLN A 108 -13.23 1.19 -14.43
N GLU A 109 -13.30 1.41 -13.11
CA GLU A 109 -12.37 2.25 -12.34
C GLU A 109 -11.15 1.48 -11.83
N ALA A 110 -11.08 0.17 -12.10
CA ALA A 110 -10.00 -0.72 -11.71
C ALA A 110 -9.67 -1.74 -12.80
N LEU A 111 -8.49 -2.34 -12.69
CA LEU A 111 -7.98 -3.30 -13.67
C LEU A 111 -8.54 -4.72 -13.47
N GLY A 112 -9.02 -5.06 -12.26
CA GLY A 112 -9.56 -6.40 -11.97
C GLY A 112 -8.50 -7.50 -11.97
N LYS A 113 -7.25 -7.17 -11.61
CA LYS A 113 -6.08 -8.05 -11.67
C LYS A 113 -5.71 -8.64 -10.29
N SER A 114 -5.06 -9.80 -10.29
CA SER A 114 -4.48 -10.40 -9.08
C SER A 114 -3.33 -9.54 -8.53
N LEU A 115 -2.92 -9.78 -7.28
CA LEU A 115 -1.78 -9.06 -6.70
C LEU A 115 -0.48 -9.36 -7.45
N GLU A 116 -0.29 -10.59 -7.91
CA GLU A 116 0.84 -11.01 -8.75
C GLU A 116 0.86 -10.23 -10.07
N GLU A 117 -0.27 -10.17 -10.77
CA GLU A 117 -0.39 -9.41 -12.01
C GLU A 117 -0.15 -7.91 -11.78
N MET A 118 -0.60 -7.37 -10.64
CA MET A 118 -0.33 -5.96 -10.28
C MET A 118 1.15 -5.71 -9.97
N VAL A 119 1.85 -6.67 -9.35
CA VAL A 119 3.30 -6.59 -9.14
C VAL A 119 4.03 -6.57 -10.48
N GLU A 120 3.64 -7.40 -11.44
CA GLU A 120 4.21 -7.41 -12.79
C GLU A 120 3.94 -6.10 -13.55
N LEU A 121 2.70 -5.58 -13.47
CA LEU A 121 2.34 -4.30 -14.09
C LEU A 121 3.14 -3.11 -13.57
N CYS A 122 3.72 -3.19 -12.37
CA CYS A 122 4.57 -2.13 -11.85
C CYS A 122 5.79 -1.87 -12.75
N GLU A 123 6.26 -2.85 -13.52
CA GLU A 123 7.40 -2.68 -14.42
C GLU A 123 7.12 -1.69 -15.57
N CYS A 124 5.84 -1.44 -15.89
CA CYS A 124 5.44 -0.41 -16.84
C CYS A 124 5.54 1.02 -16.29
N LEU A 125 5.77 1.19 -14.97
CA LEU A 125 5.97 2.51 -14.36
C LEU A 125 7.44 2.95 -14.46
N PRO A 126 7.72 4.25 -14.61
CA PRO A 126 9.08 4.75 -14.44
C PRO A 126 9.57 4.49 -13.01
N ASN A 127 10.87 4.22 -12.84
CA ASN A 127 11.44 4.05 -11.50
C ASN A 127 11.32 5.34 -10.70
N GLU A 128 11.71 6.45 -11.32
CA GLU A 128 11.61 7.80 -10.81
C GLU A 128 11.13 8.71 -11.94
N ALA A 129 10.33 9.73 -11.61
CA ALA A 129 9.85 10.72 -12.56
C ALA A 129 9.83 12.10 -11.91
N SER A 130 10.23 13.12 -12.66
CA SER A 130 10.11 14.50 -12.27
C SER A 130 8.65 14.97 -12.29
N ARG A 131 8.36 16.02 -11.52
CA ARG A 131 7.04 16.66 -11.53
C ARG A 131 6.61 17.04 -12.95
N LYS A 132 7.52 17.62 -13.74
CA LYS A 132 7.23 18.03 -15.12
C LYS A 132 6.85 16.84 -16.01
N GLU A 133 7.61 15.75 -15.96
CA GLU A 133 7.28 14.54 -16.74
C GLU A 133 5.91 13.97 -16.35
N LEU A 134 5.56 14.02 -15.06
CA LEU A 134 4.25 13.60 -14.59
C LEU A 134 3.14 14.54 -15.03
N GLU A 135 3.36 15.85 -15.07
CA GLU A 135 2.40 16.82 -15.60
C GLU A 135 2.20 16.62 -17.11
N ASP A 136 3.26 16.30 -17.86
CA ASP A 136 3.16 15.96 -19.28
C ASP A 136 2.39 14.63 -19.50
N LEU A 137 2.52 13.67 -18.58
CA LEU A 137 1.85 12.38 -18.66
C LEU A 137 0.41 12.39 -18.10
N LEU A 138 0.11 13.12 -17.04
CA LEU A 138 -1.18 13.05 -16.34
C LEU A 138 -1.99 14.35 -16.40
N THR A 139 -1.44 15.42 -16.96
CA THR A 139 -1.86 16.82 -16.79
C THR A 139 -1.53 17.39 -15.41
N LYS A 140 -1.33 18.70 -15.38
CA LYS A 140 -1.01 19.44 -14.15
C LYS A 140 -2.09 19.30 -13.08
N GLU A 141 -3.35 19.34 -13.48
CA GLU A 141 -4.50 19.27 -12.59
C GLU A 141 -4.54 17.93 -11.82
N VAL A 142 -4.22 16.82 -12.50
CA VAL A 142 -4.21 15.49 -11.88
C VAL A 142 -3.02 15.32 -10.93
N VAL A 143 -1.86 15.87 -11.30
CA VAL A 143 -0.69 15.87 -10.41
C VAL A 143 -0.97 16.68 -9.16
N ASP A 144 -1.52 17.89 -9.30
CA ASP A 144 -1.87 18.76 -8.18
C ASP A 144 -2.93 18.14 -7.25
N GLU A 145 -3.91 17.41 -7.79
CA GLU A 145 -4.90 16.65 -7.01
C GLU A 145 -4.25 15.58 -6.12
N CYS A 146 -3.12 15.00 -6.57
CA CYS A 146 -2.42 13.97 -5.81
C CYS A 146 -1.64 14.54 -4.62
N LEU A 147 -1.14 15.77 -4.74
CA LEU A 147 -0.29 16.46 -3.76
C LEU A 147 -1.09 16.93 -2.53
N SER A 148 -0.51 16.80 -1.34
CA SER A 148 -0.97 17.49 -0.12
C SER A 148 -0.21 18.80 0.11
N PRO A 149 -0.73 19.74 0.94
CA PRO A 149 -0.08 21.03 1.19
C PRO A 149 1.40 20.92 1.57
N ASN A 150 1.77 19.92 2.38
CA ASN A 150 3.14 19.68 2.82
C ASN A 150 3.99 18.82 1.86
N THR A 151 3.53 18.60 0.63
CA THR A 151 4.27 17.85 -0.42
C THR A 151 4.41 18.64 -1.72
N GLN A 152 3.91 19.89 -1.76
CA GLN A 152 3.98 20.76 -2.94
C GLN A 152 5.40 21.07 -3.40
N HIS A 153 6.36 21.00 -2.48
CA HIS A 153 7.79 21.23 -2.74
C HIS A 153 8.48 20.06 -3.45
N LEU A 154 7.83 18.91 -3.59
CA LEU A 154 8.43 17.73 -4.23
C LEU A 154 8.59 17.96 -5.74
N THR A 155 9.77 17.62 -6.25
CA THR A 155 10.12 17.75 -7.67
C THR A 155 10.38 16.42 -8.35
N SER A 156 10.52 15.33 -7.59
CA SER A 156 10.79 13.97 -8.06
C SER A 156 10.03 12.93 -7.25
N PHE A 157 9.62 11.83 -7.88
CA PHE A 157 8.73 10.83 -7.31
C PHE A 157 9.16 9.40 -7.69
N LYS A 158 9.26 8.50 -6.70
CA LYS A 158 9.63 7.09 -6.92
C LYS A 158 8.39 6.23 -7.07
N LEU A 159 8.00 5.95 -8.31
CA LEU A 159 6.70 5.35 -8.62
C LEU A 159 6.74 3.83 -8.61
N ARG A 160 7.62 3.23 -9.42
CA ARG A 160 7.72 1.76 -9.54
C ARG A 160 8.00 1.10 -8.19
N ALA A 161 9.05 1.55 -7.50
CA ALA A 161 9.44 0.98 -6.22
C ALA A 161 8.30 1.06 -5.18
N ARG A 162 7.58 2.19 -5.14
CA ARG A 162 6.44 2.39 -4.24
C ARG A 162 5.28 1.46 -4.56
N ALA A 163 4.87 1.38 -5.82
CA ALA A 163 3.75 0.53 -6.22
C ALA A 163 4.07 -0.96 -5.99
N ARG A 164 5.28 -1.39 -6.40
CA ARG A 164 5.76 -2.75 -6.19
C ARG A 164 5.81 -3.11 -4.72
N HIS A 165 6.31 -2.21 -3.86
CA HIS A 165 6.30 -2.41 -2.42
C HIS A 165 4.88 -2.67 -1.91
N VAL A 166 3.91 -1.80 -2.26
CA VAL A 166 2.54 -1.90 -1.76
C VAL A 166 1.83 -3.19 -2.21
N TYR A 167 1.87 -3.53 -3.50
CA TYR A 167 1.22 -4.76 -3.98
C TYR A 167 1.91 -6.02 -3.46
N SER A 168 3.24 -6.03 -3.39
CA SER A 168 3.96 -7.18 -2.84
C SER A 168 3.76 -7.34 -1.33
N GLU A 169 3.55 -6.24 -0.59
CA GLU A 169 3.23 -6.31 0.85
C GLU A 169 1.82 -6.86 1.06
N ALA A 170 0.84 -6.40 0.28
CA ALA A 170 -0.50 -6.98 0.32
C ALA A 170 -0.46 -8.49 0.04
N LEU A 171 0.34 -8.93 -0.93
CA LEU A 171 0.52 -10.35 -1.22
C LEU A 171 1.20 -11.11 -0.08
N ARG A 172 2.20 -10.50 0.58
CA ARG A 172 2.85 -11.09 1.75
C ARG A 172 1.86 -11.26 2.91
N VAL A 173 0.93 -10.32 3.11
CA VAL A 173 -0.11 -10.45 4.14
C VAL A 173 -1.01 -11.66 3.87
N ASP A 174 -1.45 -11.86 2.63
CA ASP A 174 -2.25 -13.04 2.27
C ASP A 174 -1.47 -14.34 2.49
N LYS A 175 -0.21 -14.39 2.05
CA LYS A 175 0.66 -15.55 2.27
C LYS A 175 0.95 -15.81 3.75
N PHE A 176 1.08 -14.76 4.55
CA PHE A 176 1.34 -14.88 5.98
C PHE A 176 0.12 -15.47 6.71
N GLU A 177 -1.09 -15.08 6.33
CA GLU A 177 -2.31 -15.69 6.87
C GLU A 177 -2.38 -17.19 6.54
N GLU A 178 -2.05 -17.58 5.30
CA GLU A 178 -1.99 -18.99 4.91
C GLU A 178 -0.89 -19.75 5.67
N ALA A 179 0.28 -19.15 5.89
CA ALA A 179 1.35 -19.75 6.68
C ALA A 179 0.94 -19.95 8.15
N CYS A 180 0.19 -19.02 8.74
CA CYS A 180 -0.42 -19.19 10.06
C CYS A 180 -1.38 -20.39 10.10
N LYS A 181 -2.26 -20.52 9.10
CA LYS A 181 -3.21 -21.65 8.99
C LYS A 181 -2.48 -23.00 8.85
N ALA A 182 -1.36 -23.01 8.13
CA ALA A 182 -0.53 -24.20 7.94
C ALA A 182 0.42 -24.49 9.12
N ALA A 183 0.48 -23.62 10.13
CA ALA A 183 1.47 -23.64 11.20
C ALA A 183 2.94 -23.68 10.72
N ASP A 184 3.21 -23.06 9.56
CA ASP A 184 4.54 -23.01 8.95
C ASP A 184 5.34 -21.80 9.46
N LEU A 185 6.04 -22.02 10.58
CA LEU A 185 6.87 -20.99 11.21
C LEU A 185 8.03 -20.51 10.33
N LEU A 186 8.56 -21.38 9.46
CA LEU A 186 9.68 -21.03 8.58
C LEU A 186 9.20 -20.07 7.50
N GLU A 187 8.05 -20.35 6.90
CA GLU A 187 7.46 -19.46 5.90
C GLU A 187 7.01 -18.13 6.53
N MET A 188 6.40 -18.15 7.72
CA MET A 188 6.09 -16.92 8.47
C MET A 188 7.33 -16.05 8.67
N GLY A 189 8.44 -16.64 9.14
CA GLY A 189 9.71 -15.94 9.32
C GLY A 189 10.28 -15.40 8.01
N ARG A 190 10.28 -16.21 6.95
CA ARG A 190 10.75 -15.81 5.62
C ARG A 190 9.96 -14.62 5.06
N LEU A 191 8.63 -14.62 5.22
CA LEU A 191 7.75 -13.52 4.79
C LEU A 191 8.01 -12.23 5.59
N MET A 192 8.24 -12.33 6.90
CA MET A 192 8.60 -11.17 7.74
C MET A 192 9.95 -10.58 7.34
N CYS A 193 10.97 -11.42 7.08
CA CYS A 193 12.27 -10.97 6.57
C CYS A 193 12.13 -10.28 5.21
N ALA A 194 11.36 -10.85 4.28
CA ALA A 194 11.11 -10.25 2.97
C ALA A 194 10.35 -8.91 3.06
N SER A 195 9.40 -8.78 4.00
CA SER A 195 8.73 -7.50 4.29
C SER A 195 9.73 -6.45 4.80
N HIS A 196 10.62 -6.83 5.72
CA HIS A 196 11.67 -5.95 6.24
C HIS A 196 12.63 -5.47 5.13
N GLU A 197 13.11 -6.37 4.27
CA GLU A 197 13.96 -6.02 3.12
C GLU A 197 13.24 -5.09 2.14
N SER A 198 11.96 -5.36 1.85
CA SER A 198 11.13 -4.50 1.01
C SER A 198 10.96 -3.10 1.62
N CYS A 199 10.76 -3.00 2.94
CA CYS A 199 10.73 -1.73 3.65
C CYS A 199 12.05 -0.98 3.53
N ARG A 200 13.17 -1.69 3.64
CA ARG A 200 14.52 -1.13 3.53
C ARG A 200 14.78 -0.54 2.15
N PHE A 201 14.61 -1.35 1.11
CA PHE A 201 15.08 -1.02 -0.25
C PHE A 201 14.03 -0.35 -1.13
N LEU A 202 12.75 -0.70 -0.98
CA LEU A 202 11.68 -0.25 -1.87
C LEU A 202 10.79 0.82 -1.24
N SER A 203 10.61 0.79 0.09
CA SER A 203 9.83 1.82 0.78
C SER A 203 10.64 3.08 1.12
N LEU A 204 11.98 2.98 1.08
CA LEU A 204 12.98 3.98 1.52
C LEU A 204 12.63 4.61 2.87
N SER A 205 12.50 3.75 3.88
CA SER A 205 12.40 4.13 5.31
C SER A 205 13.73 4.29 6.01
N ASP A 206 14.83 4.06 5.31
CA ASP A 206 16.16 4.14 5.90
C ASP A 206 16.66 5.59 5.94
N HIS A 207 16.43 6.23 7.07
CA HIS A 207 17.32 7.28 7.56
C HIS A 207 18.22 6.85 8.73
N TYR A 208 18.09 5.62 9.26
CA TYR A 208 18.73 5.32 10.55
C TYR A 208 19.45 3.96 10.69
N LEU A 209 19.42 3.05 9.73
CA LEU A 209 20.13 1.76 9.81
C LEU A 209 21.10 1.53 8.64
N LYS A 210 22.07 2.44 8.51
CA LYS A 210 23.35 2.17 7.83
C LYS A 210 24.43 1.71 8.82
N TYR A 211 24.07 0.88 9.80
CA TYR A 211 25.09 0.17 10.57
C TYR A 211 25.46 -1.07 9.78
N GLU A 212 26.58 -0.97 9.06
CA GLU A 212 27.36 -2.13 8.62
C GLU A 212 27.61 -3.00 9.86
N LEU A 213 26.99 -4.17 9.90
CA LEU A 213 27.52 -5.26 10.72
C LEU A 213 28.80 -5.71 10.01
N ARG A 214 29.94 -5.24 10.52
CA ARG A 214 31.24 -5.92 10.38
C ARG A 214 31.36 -6.99 11.44
#